data_AF-A0A0R1PI51-F1
#
_entry.id   AF-A0A0R1PI51-F1
#
_cell.length_a   1.000
_cell.length_b   1.000
_cell.length_c   1.000
_cell.angle_alpha   90.00
_cell.angle_beta   90.00
_cell.angle_gamma   90.00
#
_symmetry.space_group_name_H-M   'P 1'
#
loop_
_entity.id
_entity.type
_entity.pdbx_description
1 polymer ?
#
loop_
_entity_poly.entity_id
_entity_poly.type
_entity_poly.pdbx_seq_one_letter_code
_entity_poly.pdbx_strand_id
1 'polypeptide(L)'
;MAILVAIFIAAITLSQPISVQAADNQTYTQQFQNSITTLSGKSVEANMYFTKMDYWDLKKVTFNFNYQISQLANRQASDITVSLNGVKFYSFRSKDKTGFQTEKITVPLDLVSGSNRLTITGQVLDQMPDKNYQLQQTPANWLTIGNGSNVNFEYQLKEAENTLSSFYAHFSGQDTIAYQRSKNSNSR
;
A
#
# COMPACT_ATOMS: atom_id res chain seq x y z
N MET A 1 -49.05 -46.24 -53.82
CA MET A 1 -49.00 -44.78 -53.57
C MET A 1 -49.44 -44.55 -52.13
N ALA A 2 -48.49 -44.38 -51.20
CA ALA A 2 -48.74 -44.02 -49.81
C ALA A 2 -47.48 -43.29 -49.29
N ILE A 3 -47.72 -42.17 -48.62
CA ILE A 3 -46.80 -41.05 -48.42
C ILE A 3 -45.86 -41.32 -47.24
N LEU A 4 -44.55 -41.13 -47.44
CA LEU A 4 -43.56 -41.10 -46.36
C LEU A 4 -43.50 -39.66 -45.81
N VAL A 5 -43.87 -39.45 -44.55
CA VAL A 5 -43.71 -38.17 -43.85
C VAL A 5 -42.36 -38.20 -43.12
N ALA A 6 -41.40 -37.41 -43.57
CA ALA A 6 -40.14 -37.19 -42.87
C ALA A 6 -40.26 -36.00 -41.92
N ILE A 7 -40.12 -36.23 -40.62
CA ILE A 7 -40.09 -35.19 -39.59
C ILE A 7 -38.65 -34.72 -39.44
N PHE A 8 -38.36 -33.50 -39.89
CA PHE A 8 -37.09 -32.81 -39.61
C PHE A 8 -37.17 -32.15 -38.22
N ILE A 9 -36.38 -32.64 -37.26
CA ILE A 9 -36.20 -31.98 -35.96
C ILE A 9 -35.01 -31.03 -36.11
N ALA A 10 -35.29 -29.73 -36.16
CA ALA A 10 -34.28 -28.68 -36.10
C ALA A 10 -33.83 -28.50 -34.64
N ALA A 11 -32.57 -28.85 -34.34
CA ALA A 11 -31.95 -28.57 -33.05
C ALA A 11 -31.56 -27.09 -32.97
N ILE A 12 -32.37 -26.29 -32.29
CA ILE A 12 -32.05 -24.90 -31.96
C ILE A 12 -31.13 -24.91 -30.74
N THR A 13 -29.84 -24.63 -30.94
CA THR A 13 -28.88 -24.43 -29.84
C THR A 13 -29.13 -23.07 -29.21
N LEU A 14 -29.74 -23.07 -28.01
CA LEU A 14 -29.83 -21.88 -27.17
C LEU A 14 -28.44 -21.54 -26.61
N SER A 15 -27.76 -20.58 -27.22
CA SER A 15 -26.57 -19.95 -26.63
C SER A 15 -27.01 -19.11 -25.43
N GLN A 16 -26.83 -19.63 -24.22
CA GLN A 16 -27.03 -18.84 -23.01
C GLN A 16 -25.90 -17.79 -22.89
N PRO A 17 -26.21 -16.53 -22.55
CA PRO A 17 -25.20 -15.52 -22.32
C PRO A 17 -24.38 -15.89 -21.08
N ILE A 18 -23.06 -15.98 -21.24
CA ILE A 18 -22.14 -16.14 -20.13
C ILE A 18 -22.17 -14.82 -19.34
N SER A 19 -22.73 -14.85 -18.13
CA SER A 19 -22.60 -13.75 -17.19
C SER A 19 -21.15 -13.67 -16.72
N VAL A 20 -20.38 -12.72 -17.26
CA VAL A 20 -19.03 -12.41 -16.76
C VAL A 20 -19.21 -11.66 -15.45
N GLN A 21 -19.05 -12.38 -14.34
CA GLN A 21 -19.06 -11.78 -13.01
C GLN A 21 -17.74 -11.01 -12.85
N ALA A 22 -17.81 -9.71 -12.57
CA ALA A 22 -16.61 -8.91 -12.30
C ALA A 22 -15.85 -9.53 -11.12
N ALA A 23 -14.54 -9.70 -11.25
CA ALA A 23 -13.71 -10.26 -10.19
C ALA A 23 -13.80 -9.39 -8.94
N ASP A 24 -14.05 -10.01 -7.78
CA ASP A 24 -14.08 -9.28 -6.51
C ASP A 24 -12.69 -8.69 -6.19
N ASN A 25 -12.67 -7.47 -5.67
CA ASN A 25 -11.42 -6.85 -5.22
C ASN A 25 -10.87 -7.61 -4.01
N GLN A 26 -9.59 -7.97 -4.08
CA GLN A 26 -8.82 -8.56 -3.00
C GLN A 26 -7.99 -7.50 -2.30
N THR A 27 -7.60 -7.79 -1.06
CA THR A 27 -6.73 -6.90 -0.28
C THR A 27 -5.55 -7.64 0.34
N TYR A 28 -4.39 -7.01 0.34
CA TYR A 28 -3.20 -7.49 1.02
C TYR A 28 -2.54 -6.36 1.81
N THR A 29 -2.05 -6.64 3.02
CA THR A 29 -1.34 -5.66 3.84
C THR A 29 0.08 -6.15 4.10
N GLN A 30 1.06 -5.42 3.58
CA GLN A 30 2.47 -5.63 3.88
C GLN A 30 2.87 -4.76 5.08
N GLN A 31 3.23 -5.41 6.18
CA GLN A 31 3.90 -4.74 7.31
C GLN A 31 5.36 -4.47 6.93
N PHE A 32 5.89 -3.30 7.32
CA PHE A 32 7.31 -3.04 7.15
C PHE A 32 8.14 -3.80 8.19
N GLN A 33 9.31 -4.27 7.78
CA GLN A 33 10.25 -4.96 8.68
C GLN A 33 10.98 -4.01 9.63
N ASN A 34 10.86 -2.69 9.41
CA ASN A 34 11.51 -1.70 10.25
C ASN A 34 10.88 -1.69 11.65
N SER A 35 11.74 -1.79 12.68
CA SER A 35 11.35 -1.56 14.08
C SER A 35 11.09 -0.07 14.34
N ILE A 36 10.60 0.26 15.53
CA ILE A 36 10.42 1.64 15.99
C ILE A 36 11.74 2.39 15.78
N THR A 37 11.73 3.39 14.89
CA THR A 37 12.94 4.12 14.50
C THR A 37 12.77 5.60 14.83
N THR A 38 13.64 6.14 15.68
CA THR A 38 13.69 7.57 16.01
C THR A 38 14.79 8.24 15.22
N LEU A 39 14.44 9.30 14.51
CA LEU A 39 15.33 10.15 13.75
C LEU A 39 15.38 11.50 14.45
N SER A 40 16.56 12.02 14.73
CA SER A 40 16.74 13.32 15.42
C SER A 40 17.56 14.28 14.56
N GLY A 41 17.30 15.57 14.71
CA GLY A 41 17.97 16.64 13.95
C GLY A 41 17.01 17.42 13.04
N LYS A 42 17.55 18.38 12.28
CA LYS A 42 16.75 19.30 11.45
C LYS A 42 16.17 18.66 10.20
N SER A 43 16.85 17.66 9.67
CA SER A 43 16.41 16.89 8.52
C SER A 43 16.55 15.43 8.86
N VAL A 44 15.46 14.70 8.69
CA VAL A 44 15.40 13.27 8.96
C VAL A 44 15.01 12.54 7.69
N GLU A 45 15.63 11.39 7.44
CA GLU A 45 15.30 10.52 6.31
C GLU A 45 15.16 9.07 6.79
N ALA A 46 14.12 8.38 6.34
CA ALA A 46 13.97 6.94 6.50
C ALA A 46 13.46 6.28 5.23
N ASN A 47 13.97 5.07 4.99
CA ASN A 47 13.62 4.25 3.84
C ASN A 47 12.85 3.00 4.29
N MET A 48 11.76 2.72 3.59
CA MET A 48 10.89 1.57 3.77
C MET A 48 10.71 0.88 2.42
N TYR A 49 10.56 -0.44 2.42
CA TYR A 49 10.52 -1.24 1.19
C TYR A 49 9.28 -2.13 1.14
N PHE A 50 8.66 -2.20 -0.02
CA PHE A 50 7.53 -3.09 -0.28
C PHE A 50 7.56 -3.65 -1.70
N THR A 51 6.84 -4.75 -1.92
CA THR A 51 6.79 -5.45 -3.20
C THR A 51 5.35 -5.54 -3.68
N LYS A 52 5.14 -5.27 -4.96
CA LYS A 52 3.89 -5.51 -5.67
C LYS A 52 4.06 -6.78 -6.51
N MET A 53 3.09 -7.69 -6.46
CA MET A 53 3.10 -8.86 -7.33
C MET A 53 2.68 -8.51 -8.76
N ASP A 54 3.31 -9.11 -9.76
CA ASP A 54 3.10 -8.76 -11.17
C ASP A 54 1.69 -9.12 -11.67
N TYR A 55 1.10 -10.18 -11.10
CA TYR A 55 -0.25 -10.62 -11.38
C TYR A 55 -1.33 -9.79 -10.67
N TRP A 56 -0.97 -8.77 -9.90
CA TRP A 56 -1.93 -7.82 -9.36
C TRP A 56 -2.25 -6.72 -10.37
N ASP A 57 -3.54 -6.60 -10.70
CA ASP A 57 -4.12 -5.41 -11.28
C ASP A 57 -4.57 -4.46 -10.15
N LEU A 58 -3.71 -3.50 -9.82
CA LEU A 58 -3.90 -2.59 -8.67
C LEU A 58 -5.09 -1.66 -8.89
N LYS A 59 -5.98 -1.60 -7.90
CA LYS A 59 -7.06 -0.62 -7.81
C LYS A 59 -6.74 0.50 -6.84
N LYS A 60 -6.04 0.18 -5.75
CA LYS A 60 -5.62 1.16 -4.74
C LYS A 60 -4.38 0.71 -4.01
N VAL A 61 -3.52 1.67 -3.69
CA VAL A 61 -2.42 1.48 -2.76
C VAL A 61 -2.51 2.55 -1.69
N THR A 62 -2.50 2.13 -0.43
CA THR A 62 -2.57 3.02 0.73
C THR A 62 -1.38 2.77 1.63
N PHE A 63 -0.58 3.81 1.86
CA PHE A 63 0.44 3.82 2.89
C PHE A 63 -0.17 4.35 4.20
N ASN A 64 -0.18 3.53 5.24
CA ASN A 64 -0.56 3.93 6.59
C ASN A 64 0.70 4.27 7.35
N PHE A 65 0.98 5.55 7.55
CA PHE A 65 2.18 6.02 8.24
C PHE A 65 1.90 6.21 9.72
N ASN A 66 2.44 5.35 10.57
CA ASN A 66 2.34 5.49 12.01
C ASN A 66 3.58 6.22 12.55
N TYR A 67 3.38 7.38 13.17
CA TYR A 67 4.47 8.26 13.56
C TYR A 67 4.17 9.07 14.82
N GLN A 68 5.23 9.58 15.45
CA GLN A 68 5.18 10.55 16.54
C GLN A 68 6.28 11.58 16.33
N ILE A 69 6.01 12.84 16.65
CA ILE A 69 7.02 13.91 16.65
C ILE A 69 7.24 14.42 18.07
N SER A 70 8.36 15.11 18.29
CA SER A 70 8.70 15.68 19.59
C SER A 70 7.64 16.68 20.09
N GLN A 71 7.51 16.79 21.40
CA GLN A 71 6.53 17.68 22.04
C GLN A 71 6.89 19.16 21.89
N LEU A 72 8.18 19.46 21.74
CA LEU A 72 8.72 20.80 21.60
C LEU A 72 8.72 21.31 20.14
N ALA A 73 8.49 20.40 19.18
CA ALA A 73 8.41 20.75 17.77
C ALA A 73 7.25 21.71 17.48
N ASN A 74 7.53 22.73 16.69
CA ASN A 74 6.56 23.50 15.93
C ASN A 74 5.88 22.63 14.90
N ARG A 75 4.76 22.05 15.32
CA ARG A 75 3.90 21.21 14.48
C ARG A 75 3.34 21.97 13.27
N GLN A 76 3.25 23.30 13.33
CA GLN A 76 2.82 24.13 12.20
C GLN A 76 3.94 24.42 11.18
N ALA A 77 5.21 24.24 11.56
CA ALA A 77 6.37 24.46 10.70
C ALA A 77 7.13 23.16 10.37
N SER A 78 6.65 22.01 10.85
CA SER A 78 7.27 20.72 10.59
C SER A 78 6.58 20.01 9.43
N ASP A 79 7.25 19.98 8.28
CA ASP A 79 6.75 19.35 7.05
C ASP A 79 7.33 17.95 6.89
N ILE A 80 6.46 16.97 6.62
CA ILE A 80 6.82 15.59 6.30
C ILE A 80 6.48 15.36 4.82
N THR A 81 7.47 14.92 4.05
CA THR A 81 7.35 14.61 2.63
C THR A 81 7.56 13.12 2.40
N VAL A 82 6.66 12.53 1.62
CA VAL A 82 6.72 11.13 1.19
C VAL A 82 7.08 11.08 -0.29
N SER A 83 8.01 10.19 -0.61
CA SER A 83 8.37 9.87 -1.98
C SER A 83 8.35 8.38 -2.23
N LEU A 84 8.08 7.99 -3.47
CA LEU A 84 8.13 6.62 -3.93
C LEU A 84 9.09 6.54 -5.11
N ASN A 85 10.05 5.61 -5.04
CA ASN A 85 11.03 5.39 -6.11
C ASN A 85 11.77 6.68 -6.53
N GLY A 86 11.97 7.59 -5.58
CA GLY A 86 12.62 8.89 -5.80
C GLY A 86 11.67 10.04 -6.20
N VAL A 87 10.39 9.76 -6.49
CA VAL A 87 9.41 10.78 -6.87
C VAL A 87 8.60 11.21 -5.64
N LYS A 88 8.72 12.48 -5.25
CA LYS A 88 7.90 13.10 -4.19
C LYS A 88 6.46 13.23 -4.67
N PHE A 89 5.51 12.77 -3.87
CA PHE A 89 4.10 12.78 -4.26
C PHE A 89 3.13 13.24 -3.17
N TYR A 90 3.58 13.30 -1.92
CA TYR A 90 2.72 13.74 -0.82
C TYR A 90 3.53 14.53 0.21
N SER A 91 2.92 15.57 0.78
CA SER A 91 3.50 16.34 1.87
C SER A 91 2.40 16.77 2.81
N PHE A 92 2.67 16.73 4.11
CA PHE A 92 1.71 17.10 5.13
C PHE A 92 2.42 17.65 6.36
N ARG A 93 1.67 18.40 7.15
CA ARG A 93 2.09 18.84 8.48
C ARG A 93 1.53 17.91 9.53
N SER A 94 2.30 17.66 10.57
CA SER A 94 1.83 16.85 11.68
C SER A 94 0.58 17.49 12.31
N LYS A 95 -0.41 16.67 12.63
CA LYS A 95 -1.57 17.13 13.39
C LYS A 95 -1.12 17.53 14.80
N ASP A 96 -1.87 18.43 15.42
CA ASP A 96 -1.61 18.90 16.78
C ASP A 96 -2.10 17.86 17.82
N LYS A 97 -1.46 16.69 17.82
CA LYS A 97 -1.75 15.58 18.73
C LYS A 97 -0.45 15.07 19.33
N THR A 98 -0.49 14.71 20.61
CA THR A 98 0.62 14.06 21.30
C THR A 98 0.56 12.54 21.11
N GLY A 99 1.71 11.88 21.13
CA GLY A 99 1.80 10.41 20.99
C GLY A 99 1.78 9.95 19.53
N PHE A 100 1.70 8.63 19.34
CA PHE A 100 1.59 8.04 18.02
C PHE A 100 0.27 8.39 17.34
N GLN A 101 0.37 8.71 16.06
CA GLN A 101 -0.74 9.02 15.17
C GLN A 101 -0.52 8.34 13.82
N THR A 102 -1.59 8.22 13.05
CA THR A 102 -1.55 7.59 11.74
C THR A 102 -2.00 8.57 10.67
N GLU A 103 -1.15 8.78 9.66
CA GLU A 103 -1.53 9.44 8.40
C GLU A 103 -1.82 8.39 7.34
N LYS A 104 -3.00 8.49 6.71
CA LYS A 104 -3.43 7.56 5.66
C LYS A 104 -3.20 8.23 4.31
N ILE A 105 -2.24 7.71 3.55
CA ILE A 105 -1.74 8.35 2.33
C ILE A 105 -2.07 7.44 1.14
N THR A 106 -2.81 7.97 0.16
CA THR A 106 -3.04 7.29 -1.12
C THR A 106 -1.80 7.41 -1.98
N VAL A 107 -1.29 6.27 -2.45
CA VAL A 107 -0.09 6.19 -3.28
C VAL A 107 -0.51 6.22 -4.76
N PRO A 108 0.07 7.10 -5.60
CA PRO A 108 -0.18 7.12 -7.04
C PRO A 108 0.24 5.78 -7.68
N LEU A 109 -0.68 5.13 -8.40
CA LEU A 109 -0.47 3.78 -8.93
C LEU A 109 0.60 3.72 -10.03
N ASP A 110 0.77 4.82 -10.78
CA ASP A 110 1.77 4.99 -11.83
C ASP A 110 3.21 5.01 -11.30
N LEU A 111 3.40 5.32 -10.02
CA LEU A 111 4.71 5.28 -9.35
C LEU A 111 5.05 3.90 -8.79
N VAL A 112 4.08 2.97 -8.73
CA VAL A 112 4.26 1.65 -8.11
C VAL A 112 4.83 0.65 -9.13
N SER A 113 6.02 0.16 -8.84
CA SER A 113 6.72 -0.88 -9.60
C SER A 113 6.69 -2.23 -8.87
N GLY A 114 7.39 -3.26 -9.37
CA GLY A 114 7.49 -4.56 -8.68
C GLY A 114 8.17 -4.45 -7.31
N SER A 115 9.30 -3.74 -7.22
CA SER A 115 10.03 -3.47 -5.98
C SER A 115 10.10 -1.97 -5.73
N ASN A 116 9.63 -1.55 -4.56
CA ASN A 116 9.44 -0.13 -4.28
C ASN A 116 10.25 0.33 -3.07
N ARG A 117 10.85 1.51 -3.19
CA ARG A 117 11.45 2.25 -2.07
C ARG A 117 10.57 3.44 -1.73
N LEU A 118 9.95 3.41 -0.56
CA LEU A 118 9.21 4.52 0.01
C LEU A 118 10.12 5.28 0.99
N THR A 119 10.32 6.56 0.73
CA THR A 119 11.22 7.40 1.52
C THR A 119 10.42 8.50 2.22
N ILE A 120 10.59 8.59 3.53
CA ILE A 120 10.08 9.67 4.38
C ILE A 120 11.21 10.65 4.60
N THR A 121 10.95 11.92 4.29
CA THR A 121 11.82 13.03 4.65
C THR A 121 11.03 13.99 5.54
N GLY A 122 11.65 14.51 6.58
CA GLY A 122 11.00 15.45 7.49
C GLY A 122 11.92 16.60 7.85
N GLN A 123 11.36 17.80 7.92
CA GLN A 123 11.97 18.92 8.63
C GLN A 123 11.19 19.12 9.93
N VAL A 124 11.85 18.98 11.08
CA VAL A 124 11.25 19.20 12.40
C VAL A 124 11.87 20.45 12.99
N LEU A 125 11.06 21.50 13.15
CA LEU A 125 11.49 22.83 13.60
C LEU A 125 10.82 23.15 14.95
N ASP A 126 11.47 23.87 15.87
CA ASP A 126 10.94 24.26 17.20
C ASP A 126 10.01 25.50 17.17
N GLN A 127 9.12 25.66 18.16
CA GLN A 127 8.30 26.87 18.35
C GLN A 127 9.03 27.88 19.22
N MET A 128 9.54 29.01 18.68
CA MET A 128 9.81 30.19 19.50
C MET A 128 9.62 31.53 18.77
N PRO A 129 9.30 32.63 19.51
CA PRO A 129 8.73 33.86 18.95
C PRO A 129 9.75 34.88 18.44
N ASP A 130 11.07 34.67 18.55
CA ASP A 130 12.04 35.76 18.39
C ASP A 130 13.15 35.54 17.35
N LYS A 131 13.42 36.65 16.65
CA LYS A 131 14.10 36.82 15.34
C LYS A 131 15.61 36.53 15.26
N ASN A 132 16.22 35.78 16.18
CA ASN A 132 17.67 35.57 16.17
C ASN A 132 18.05 34.09 16.08
N TYR A 133 18.09 33.61 14.85
CA TYR A 133 18.40 32.23 14.51
C TYR A 133 19.90 31.96 14.56
N GLN A 134 20.39 31.47 15.69
CA GLN A 134 21.46 30.49 15.64
C GLN A 134 20.81 29.11 15.70
N LEU A 135 20.82 28.47 14.52
CA LEU A 135 20.62 27.07 14.16
C LEU A 135 21.29 26.05 15.12
N GLN A 136 21.11 26.12 16.43
CA GLN A 136 21.64 25.08 17.31
C GLN A 136 20.84 23.79 17.05
N GLN A 137 21.52 22.76 16.55
CA GLN A 137 20.93 21.43 16.44
C GLN A 137 20.72 20.91 17.87
N THR A 138 19.46 20.85 18.31
CA THR A 138 19.12 20.18 19.56
C THR A 138 18.66 18.75 19.23
N PRO A 139 19.13 17.73 19.97
CA PRO A 139 18.57 16.38 19.90
C PRO A 139 17.07 16.30 20.25
N ALA A 140 16.50 17.39 20.75
CA ALA A 140 15.10 17.52 21.15
C ALA A 140 14.11 17.53 19.97
N ASN A 141 14.59 17.77 18.74
CA ASN A 141 13.79 17.62 17.52
C ASN A 141 13.91 16.21 16.98
N TRP A 142 12.80 15.46 17.03
CA TRP A 142 12.77 14.08 16.57
C TRP A 142 11.45 13.67 15.94
N LEU A 143 11.54 12.69 15.04
CA LEU A 143 10.44 11.96 14.41
C LEU A 143 10.66 10.47 14.70
N THR A 144 9.70 9.83 15.33
CA THR A 144 9.67 8.38 15.53
C THR A 144 8.68 7.75 14.57
N ILE A 145 9.14 6.78 13.79
CA ILE A 145 8.31 5.92 12.95
C ILE A 145 7.95 4.67 13.76
N GLY A 146 6.67 4.43 13.93
CA GLY A 146 6.14 3.29 14.69
C GLY A 146 6.02 2.03 13.85
N ASN A 147 5.98 0.89 14.54
CA ASN A 147 5.82 -0.45 13.96
C ASN A 147 4.45 -0.68 13.31
N GLY A 148 3.47 0.20 13.55
CA GLY A 148 2.16 0.14 12.89
C GLY A 148 2.16 0.61 11.44
N SER A 149 3.32 1.08 10.93
CA SER A 149 3.42 1.54 9.54
C SER A 149 3.33 0.37 8.55
N ASN A 150 2.49 0.50 7.53
CA ASN A 150 2.26 -0.57 6.55
C ASN A 150 1.77 -0.04 5.21
N VAL A 151 1.79 -0.89 4.18
CA VAL A 151 1.16 -0.63 2.89
C VAL A 151 0.04 -1.63 2.68
N ASN A 152 -1.15 -1.12 2.35
CA ASN A 152 -2.30 -1.90 1.97
C ASN A 152 -2.53 -1.77 0.46
N PHE A 153 -2.74 -2.91 -0.19
CA PHE A 153 -3.06 -3.05 -1.59
C PHE A 153 -4.51 -3.50 -1.72
N GLU A 154 -5.22 -2.91 -2.66
CA GLU A 154 -6.49 -3.39 -3.19
C GLU A 154 -6.27 -3.70 -4.67
N TYR A 155 -6.60 -4.91 -5.10
CA TYR A 155 -6.27 -5.39 -6.44
C TYR A 155 -7.26 -6.45 -6.92
N GLN A 156 -7.27 -6.67 -8.23
CA GLN A 156 -7.84 -7.87 -8.84
C GLN A 156 -6.69 -8.76 -9.33
N LEU A 157 -6.90 -10.07 -9.32
CA LEU A 157 -5.95 -10.99 -9.93
C LEU A 157 -6.11 -10.89 -11.45
N LYS A 158 -5.00 -10.69 -12.15
CA LYS A 158 -4.95 -10.92 -13.60
C LYS A 158 -5.19 -12.40 -13.86
N GLU A 159 -5.80 -12.71 -15.00
CA GLU A 159 -5.92 -14.08 -15.46
C GLU A 159 -4.52 -14.70 -15.57
N ALA A 160 -4.37 -15.91 -15.04
CA ALA A 160 -3.10 -16.62 -15.13
C ALA A 160 -2.85 -16.96 -16.61
N GLU A 161 -1.72 -16.51 -17.14
CA GLU A 161 -1.26 -17.00 -18.44
C GLU A 161 -0.97 -18.51 -18.36
N ASN A 162 -1.11 -19.21 -19.48
CA ASN A 162 -0.77 -20.65 -19.61
C ASN A 162 0.75 -20.90 -19.60
N THR A 163 1.45 -20.33 -18.62
CA THR A 163 2.89 -20.50 -18.41
C THR A 163 3.15 -21.03 -17.00
N LEU A 164 4.19 -21.86 -16.87
CA LEU A 164 4.59 -22.41 -15.58
C LEU A 164 4.99 -21.31 -14.58
N SER A 165 5.61 -20.23 -15.06
CA SER A 165 5.98 -19.07 -14.23
C SER A 165 4.75 -18.34 -13.68
N SER A 166 3.71 -18.17 -14.49
CA SER A 166 2.44 -17.58 -14.07
C SER A 166 1.82 -18.41 -12.95
N PHE A 167 1.69 -19.72 -13.16
CA PHE A 167 1.18 -20.63 -12.13
C PHE A 167 1.98 -20.52 -10.81
N TYR A 168 3.31 -20.57 -10.87
CA TYR A 168 4.13 -20.44 -9.66
C TYR A 168 3.96 -19.10 -8.97
N ALA A 169 3.91 -17.99 -9.72
CA ALA A 169 3.71 -16.66 -9.13
C ALA A 169 2.39 -16.58 -8.35
N HIS A 170 1.29 -17.07 -8.93
CA HIS A 170 -0.01 -17.13 -8.25
C HIS A 170 -0.03 -18.10 -7.06
N PHE A 171 0.75 -19.18 -7.10
CA PHE A 171 0.78 -20.20 -6.05
C PHE A 171 1.65 -19.79 -4.84
N SER A 172 2.81 -19.18 -5.06
CA SER A 172 3.78 -18.81 -4.02
C SER A 172 3.71 -17.34 -3.58
N GLY A 173 2.71 -16.61 -4.08
CA GLY A 173 2.44 -15.22 -3.72
C GLY A 173 2.34 -14.98 -2.22
N GLN A 174 2.84 -13.83 -1.75
CA GLN A 174 2.74 -13.45 -0.34
C GLN A 174 1.29 -13.31 0.13
N ASP A 175 0.40 -12.89 -0.77
CA ASP A 175 -1.05 -12.87 -0.57
C ASP A 175 -1.65 -14.27 -0.46
N THR A 176 -1.29 -15.18 -1.37
CA THR A 176 -1.76 -16.58 -1.35
C THR A 176 -1.37 -17.27 -0.04
N ILE A 177 -0.13 -17.10 0.41
CA ILE A 177 0.35 -17.65 1.68
C ILE A 177 -0.41 -17.03 2.87
N ALA A 178 -0.64 -15.72 2.86
CA ALA A 178 -1.37 -15.03 3.93
C ALA A 178 -2.84 -15.47 4.01
N TYR A 179 -3.51 -15.59 2.87
CA TYR A 179 -4.91 -16.06 2.78
C TYR A 179 -5.07 -17.49 3.32
N GLN A 180 -4.18 -18.40 2.93
CA GLN A 180 -4.18 -19.78 3.44
C GLN A 180 -4.01 -19.85 4.96
N ARG A 181 -3.10 -19.03 5.53
CA ARG A 181 -2.92 -18.93 6.99
C ARG A 181 -4.17 -18.42 7.71
N SER A 182 -4.83 -17.40 7.16
CA SER A 182 -6.06 -16.85 7.74
C SER A 182 -7.18 -17.90 7.79
N LYS A 183 -7.37 -18.65 6.70
CA LYS A 183 -8.39 -19.72 6.64
C LYS A 183 -8.15 -20.81 7.69
N ASN A 184 -6.91 -21.23 7.87
CA ASN A 184 -6.54 -22.27 8.85
C ASN A 184 -6.63 -21.80 10.31
N SER A 185 -6.55 -20.48 10.56
CA SER A 185 -6.72 -19.90 11.90
C SER A 185 -8.18 -19.82 12.33
N ASN A 186 -9.12 -19.69 11.38
CA ASN A 186 -10.56 -19.59 11.65
C ASN A 186 -11.27 -20.95 11.72
N SER A 187 -10.55 -22.06 11.49
CA SER A 187 -11.08 -23.42 11.51
C SER A 187 -10.67 -24.22 12.77
N ARG A 188 -10.25 -23.53 13.83
CA ARG A 188 -9.94 -24.08 15.16
C ARG A 188 -10.77 -23.36 16.21
#